data_AF-A0A2K3LW13-F1
#
_entry.id   AF-A0A2K3LW13-F1
#
_cell.length_a   1.000
_cell.length_b   1.000
_cell.length_c   1.000
_cell.angle_alpha   90.00
_cell.angle_beta   90.00
_cell.angle_gamma   90.00
#
_symmetry.space_group_name_H-M   'P 1'
#
loop_
_entity.id
_entity.type
_entity.pdbx_description
1 polymer ?
#
loop_
_entity_poly.entity_id
_entity_poly.type
_entity_poly.pdbx_seq_one_letter_code
_entity_poly.pdbx_strand_id
1 'polypeptide(L)'
;DYSGGYVIHLSSGIAGFTAAYWVGPRSKKDRERFPPNNVLLTLAGAGLLWLGWAGFNGGDPYSANTDSSMAVLNTNICAATSLLVWTWLDVIFFKKPSVIGAVQGMITGLVCITPGAGTYSCLING
;
A
#
# COMPACT_ATOMS: atom_id res chain seq x y z
N ASP A 1 -0.65 -16.22 5.92
CA ASP A 1 -1.28 -15.23 5.04
C ASP A 1 -2.58 -14.85 5.70
N TYR A 2 -2.58 -13.75 6.46
CA TYR A 2 -3.73 -13.32 7.25
C TYR A 2 -4.82 -12.78 6.32
N SER A 3 -4.61 -11.64 5.66
CA SER A 3 -5.64 -11.01 4.80
C SER A 3 -5.33 -11.06 3.30
N GLY A 4 -4.52 -12.01 2.81
CA GLY A 4 -4.36 -12.26 1.38
C GLY A 4 -3.17 -11.57 0.70
N GLY A 5 -2.02 -11.51 1.37
CA GLY A 5 -0.75 -11.11 0.78
C GLY A 5 -0.38 -11.91 -0.48
N TYR A 6 -0.55 -13.23 -0.46
CA TYR A 6 -0.32 -14.06 -1.65
C TYR A 6 -1.54 -14.06 -2.58
N VAL A 7 -2.73 -14.27 -2.00
CA VAL A 7 -3.97 -14.48 -2.76
C VAL A 7 -4.38 -13.24 -3.55
N ILE A 8 -4.10 -12.04 -3.05
CA ILE A 8 -4.56 -10.79 -3.66
C ILE A 8 -3.37 -10.00 -4.21
N HIS A 9 -2.35 -9.71 -3.41
CA HIS A 9 -1.31 -8.78 -3.85
C HIS A 9 -0.29 -9.42 -4.79
N LEU A 10 0.22 -10.60 -4.45
CA LEU A 10 1.14 -11.30 -5.35
C LEU A 10 0.44 -11.73 -6.64
N SER A 11 -0.76 -12.30 -6.55
CA SER A 11 -1.51 -12.76 -7.72
C SER A 11 -1.83 -11.60 -8.69
N SER A 12 -2.38 -10.49 -8.19
CA SER A 12 -2.71 -9.32 -9.01
C SER A 12 -1.46 -8.62 -9.53
N GLY A 13 -0.37 -8.61 -8.75
CA GLY A 13 0.92 -8.07 -9.18
C GLY A 13 1.50 -8.83 -10.37
N ILE A 14 1.54 -10.16 -10.30
CA ILE A 14 2.01 -11.01 -11.41
C ILE A 14 1.07 -10.90 -12.60
N ALA A 15 -0.25 -10.97 -12.39
CA ALA A 15 -1.23 -10.84 -13.47
C ALA A 15 -1.12 -9.48 -14.19
N GLY A 16 -0.97 -8.39 -13.43
CA GLY A 16 -0.78 -7.05 -13.98
C GLY A 16 0.52 -6.91 -14.78
N PHE A 17 1.62 -7.48 -14.29
CA PHE A 17 2.89 -7.51 -15.00
C PHE A 17 2.79 -8.30 -16.31
N THR A 18 2.22 -9.50 -16.29
CA THR A 18 2.04 -10.34 -17.48
C THR A 18 1.10 -9.68 -18.48
N ALA A 19 0.01 -9.05 -18.02
CA ALA A 19 -0.91 -8.32 -18.88
C ALA A 19 -0.24 -7.10 -19.53
N ALA A 20 0.56 -6.32 -18.78
CA ALA A 20 1.29 -5.18 -19.30
C ALA A 20 2.34 -5.60 -20.36
N TYR A 21 2.98 -6.76 -20.17
CA TYR A 21 3.88 -7.33 -21.17
C TYR A 21 3.15 -7.66 -22.48
N TRP A 22 1.99 -8.30 -22.39
CA TRP A 22 1.20 -8.70 -23.56
C TRP A 22 0.54 -7.54 -24.30
N VAL A 23 0.02 -6.55 -23.57
CA VAL A 23 -0.58 -5.33 -24.17
C VAL A 23 0.49 -4.48 -24.85
N GLY A 24 1.72 -4.49 -24.31
CA GLY A 24 2.83 -3.71 -24.81
C GLY A 24 2.86 -2.27 -24.30
N PRO A 25 3.94 -1.53 -24.58
CA PRO A 25 4.15 -0.20 -24.05
C PRO A 25 3.22 0.84 -24.72
N ARG A 26 2.85 1.87 -23.96
CA ARG A 26 2.19 3.07 -24.49
C ARG A 26 3.05 3.80 -25.53
N SER A 27 2.40 4.65 -26.33
CA SER A 27 3.06 5.51 -27.32
C SER A 27 4.25 6.27 -26.74
N LYS A 28 5.31 6.45 -27.54
CA LYS A 28 6.55 7.12 -27.13
C LYS A 28 6.29 8.54 -26.60
N LYS A 29 5.39 9.29 -27.27
CA LYS A 29 4.99 10.65 -26.86
C LYS A 29 4.42 10.69 -25.44
N ASP A 30 3.60 9.71 -25.08
CA ASP A 30 2.97 9.63 -23.76
C ASP A 30 3.96 9.16 -22.70
N ARG A 31 4.95 8.35 -23.08
CA ARG A 31 6.01 7.89 -22.17
C ARG A 31 7.01 8.98 -21.81
N GLU A 32 7.31 9.89 -22.75
CA GLU A 32 8.24 11.00 -22.53
C GLU A 32 7.64 12.09 -21.64
N ARG A 33 6.31 12.28 -21.69
CA ARG A 33 5.62 13.28 -20.87
C ARG A 33 4.30 12.73 -20.33
N PHE A 34 4.38 12.11 -19.15
CA PHE A 34 3.23 11.54 -18.45
C PHE A 34 2.91 12.30 -17.14
N PRO A 35 2.48 13.57 -17.20
CA PRO A 35 2.08 14.28 -15.99
C PRO A 35 0.78 13.69 -15.42
N PRO A 36 0.65 13.60 -14.09
CA PRO A 36 -0.61 13.26 -13.46
C PRO A 36 -1.66 14.32 -13.82
N ASN A 37 -2.85 13.89 -14.24
CA ASN A 37 -3.94 14.80 -14.60
C ASN A 37 -4.53 15.50 -13.37
N ASN A 38 -4.61 14.81 -12.22
CA ASN A 38 -5.19 15.32 -11.00
C ASN A 38 -4.61 14.61 -9.75
N VAL A 39 -3.66 15.26 -9.10
CA VAL A 39 -3.00 14.74 -7.89
C VAL A 39 -3.94 14.71 -6.68
N LEU A 40 -4.91 15.65 -6.60
CA LEU A 40 -5.89 15.69 -5.52
C LEU A 40 -6.80 14.47 -5.56
N LEU A 41 -7.23 14.04 -6.75
CA LEU A 41 -8.04 12.83 -6.90
C LEU A 41 -7.26 11.58 -6.48
N THR A 42 -5.96 11.50 -6.81
CA THR A 42 -5.08 10.42 -6.34
C THR A 42 -5.00 10.39 -4.81
N LEU A 43 -4.89 11.56 -4.16
CA LEU A 43 -4.87 11.65 -2.69
C LEU A 43 -6.19 11.24 -2.06
N ALA A 44 -7.33 11.63 -2.66
CA ALA A 44 -8.64 11.18 -2.20
C ALA A 44 -8.77 9.65 -2.30
N GLY A 45 -8.35 9.07 -3.43
CA GLY A 45 -8.30 7.62 -3.61
C GLY A 45 -7.38 6.93 -2.62
N ALA A 46 -6.21 7.51 -2.34
CA ALA A 46 -5.27 7.00 -1.33
C ALA A 46 -5.89 6.97 0.07
N GLY A 47 -6.60 8.05 0.46
CA GLY A 47 -7.31 8.11 1.74
C GLY A 47 -8.42 7.07 1.87
N LEU A 48 -9.24 6.91 0.83
CA LEU A 48 -10.28 5.87 0.78
C LEU A 48 -9.69 4.47 0.83
N LEU A 49 -8.57 4.25 0.13
CA LEU A 49 -7.87 2.97 0.13
C LEU A 49 -7.32 2.63 1.51
N TRP A 50 -6.68 3.58 2.20
CA TRP A 50 -6.18 3.37 3.56
C TRP A 50 -7.32 3.07 4.53
N LEU A 51 -8.39 3.88 4.51
CA LEU A 51 -9.57 3.66 5.36
C LEU A 51 -10.18 2.27 5.09
N GLY A 52 -10.36 1.91 3.82
CA GLY A 52 -10.84 0.59 3.42
C GLY A 52 -9.91 -0.54 3.87
N TRP A 53 -8.60 -0.31 3.87
CA TRP A 53 -7.61 -1.32 4.28
C TRP A 53 -7.66 -1.66 5.76
N ALA A 54 -8.01 -0.68 6.60
CA ALA A 54 -8.24 -0.94 8.02
C ALA A 54 -9.43 -1.91 8.21
N GLY A 55 -10.49 -1.76 7.43
CA GLY A 55 -11.60 -2.73 7.41
C GLY A 55 -11.23 -4.06 6.76
N PHE A 56 -10.40 -4.05 5.74
CA PHE A 56 -9.92 -5.24 5.04
C PHE A 56 -9.09 -6.15 5.95
N ASN A 57 -8.07 -5.59 6.63
CA ASN A 57 -7.25 -6.34 7.58
C ASN A 57 -7.96 -6.57 8.93
N GLY A 58 -8.71 -5.58 9.43
CA GLY A 58 -9.42 -5.69 10.70
C GLY A 58 -10.63 -6.64 10.65
N GLY A 59 -11.27 -6.77 9.49
CA GLY A 59 -12.46 -7.60 9.30
C GLY A 59 -12.18 -9.08 9.01
N ASP A 60 -10.92 -9.44 8.76
CA ASP A 60 -10.52 -10.80 8.39
C ASP A 60 -10.93 -11.90 9.41
N PRO A 61 -10.91 -11.66 10.73
CA PRO A 61 -11.41 -12.62 11.73
C PRO A 61 -12.93 -12.81 11.75
N TYR A 62 -13.68 -12.09 10.92
CA TYR A 62 -15.16 -12.05 10.91
C TYR A 62 -15.80 -11.75 12.27
N SER A 63 -15.03 -11.21 13.21
CA SER A 63 -15.43 -10.97 14.59
C SER A 63 -14.62 -9.82 15.20
N ALA A 64 -15.25 -9.06 16.09
CA ALA A 64 -14.59 -8.00 16.85
C ALA A 64 -13.86 -8.62 18.04
N ASN A 65 -12.59 -8.94 17.84
CA ASN A 65 -11.72 -9.56 18.83
C ASN A 65 -10.39 -8.81 18.96
N THR A 66 -9.50 -9.30 19.83
CA THR A 66 -8.17 -8.70 20.03
C THR A 66 -7.35 -8.72 18.73
N ASP A 67 -7.46 -9.76 17.93
CA ASP A 67 -6.71 -9.90 16.67
C ASP A 67 -7.16 -8.87 15.62
N SER A 68 -8.46 -8.58 15.55
CA SER A 68 -9.03 -7.50 14.74
C SER A 68 -8.46 -6.13 15.13
N SER A 69 -8.41 -5.86 16.44
CA SER A 69 -7.83 -4.61 16.96
C SER A 69 -6.33 -4.49 16.66
N MET A 70 -5.58 -5.59 16.83
CA MET A 70 -4.15 -5.65 16.48
C MET A 70 -3.93 -5.46 14.98
N ALA A 71 -4.74 -6.08 14.14
CA ALA A 71 -4.65 -5.96 12.68
C ALA A 71 -4.86 -4.51 12.21
N VAL A 72 -5.85 -3.80 12.77
CA VAL A 72 -6.06 -2.38 12.47
C VAL A 72 -4.88 -1.53 12.93
N LEU A 73 -4.35 -1.78 14.13
CA LEU A 73 -3.20 -1.04 14.66
C LEU A 73 -1.96 -1.23 13.79
N ASN A 74 -1.61 -2.47 13.49
CA ASN A 74 -0.46 -2.83 12.66
C ASN A 74 -0.56 -2.25 11.25
N THR A 75 -1.77 -2.25 10.68
CA THR A 75 -2.05 -1.66 9.37
C THR A 75 -1.71 -0.17 9.34
N ASN A 76 -2.17 0.58 10.35
CA ASN A 76 -1.91 2.01 10.43
C ASN A 76 -0.43 2.33 10.70
N ILE A 77 0.21 1.59 11.62
CA ILE A 77 1.62 1.78 11.94
C ILE A 77 2.48 1.49 10.70
N CYS A 78 2.26 0.36 10.02
CA CYS A 78 3.05 -0.01 8.86
C CYS A 78 2.85 0.94 7.67
N ALA A 79 1.61 1.38 7.41
CA ALA A 79 1.33 2.37 6.38
C ALA A 79 2.02 3.71 6.66
N ALA A 80 1.97 4.18 7.91
CA ALA A 80 2.61 5.44 8.32
C ALA A 80 4.14 5.35 8.25
N THR A 81 4.74 4.27 8.76
CA THR A 81 6.20 4.09 8.72
C THR A 81 6.71 3.96 7.30
N SER A 82 6.03 3.19 6.45
CA SER A 82 6.40 3.05 5.04
C SER A 82 6.25 4.35 4.26
N LEU A 83 5.18 5.13 4.48
CA LEU A 83 5.00 6.46 3.90
C LEU A 83 6.15 7.40 4.29
N LEU A 84 6.50 7.44 5.57
CA LEU A 84 7.60 8.27 6.08
C LEU A 84 8.92 7.82 5.44
N VAL A 85 9.26 6.53 5.52
CA VAL A 85 10.49 5.98 4.93
C VAL A 85 10.58 6.35 3.45
N TRP A 86 9.50 6.19 2.68
CA TRP A 86 9.49 6.55 1.27
C TRP A 86 9.73 8.04 1.04
N THR A 87 9.07 8.88 1.82
CA THR A 87 9.23 10.34 1.74
C THR A 87 10.66 10.76 2.09
N TRP A 88 11.29 10.09 3.06
CA TRP A 88 12.69 10.31 3.41
C TRP A 88 13.62 9.85 2.28
N LEU A 89 13.35 8.70 1.67
CA LEU A 89 14.09 8.23 0.49
C LEU A 89 13.95 9.21 -0.67
N ASP A 90 12.77 9.76 -0.91
CA ASP A 90 12.56 10.78 -1.95
C ASP A 90 13.42 12.03 -1.71
N VAL A 91 13.51 12.48 -0.46
CA VAL A 91 14.39 13.60 -0.08
C VAL A 91 15.86 13.24 -0.25
N ILE A 92 16.28 12.03 0.11
CA ILE A 92 17.69 11.60 -0.02
C ILE A 92 18.11 11.50 -1.50
N PHE A 93 17.30 10.85 -2.34
CA PHE A 93 17.68 10.55 -3.73
C PHE A 93 17.29 11.66 -4.72
N PHE A 94 16.14 12.30 -4.52
CA PHE A 94 15.60 13.30 -5.45
C PHE A 94 15.63 14.73 -4.88
N LYS A 95 16.12 14.92 -3.65
CA LYS A 95 16.26 16.23 -2.95
C LYS A 95 14.95 16.98 -2.72
N LYS A 96 13.81 16.35 -2.98
CA LYS A 96 12.48 16.93 -2.77
C LYS A 96 11.48 15.83 -2.43
N PRO A 97 10.54 16.07 -1.51
CA PRO A 97 9.47 15.12 -1.25
C PRO A 97 8.52 15.01 -2.46
N SER A 98 8.04 13.81 -2.76
CA SER A 98 7.05 13.57 -3.82
C SER A 98 5.73 13.11 -3.22
N VAL A 99 4.64 13.77 -3.59
CA VAL A 99 3.28 13.36 -3.17
C VAL A 99 2.93 11.99 -3.74
N ILE A 100 3.32 11.72 -4.99
CA ILE A 100 3.11 10.42 -5.64
C ILE A 100 3.97 9.35 -4.95
N GLY A 101 5.20 9.69 -4.58
CA GLY A 101 6.09 8.80 -3.84
C GLY A 101 5.53 8.45 -2.47
N ALA A 102 5.02 9.43 -1.72
CA ALA A 102 4.36 9.20 -0.43
C ALA A 102 3.14 8.27 -0.55
N VAL A 103 2.28 8.47 -1.56
CA VAL A 103 1.14 7.57 -1.83
C VAL A 103 1.61 6.15 -2.18
N GLN A 104 2.66 6.02 -2.99
CA GLN A 104 3.24 4.71 -3.33
C GLN A 104 3.84 4.01 -2.09
N GLY A 105 4.54 4.76 -1.23
CA GLY A 105 5.07 4.24 0.03
C GLY A 105 3.99 3.78 0.99
N MET A 106 2.90 4.54 1.10
CA MET A 106 1.72 4.16 1.87
C MET A 106 1.13 2.82 1.37
N ILE A 107 0.87 2.69 0.07
CA ILE A 107 0.33 1.46 -0.53
C ILE A 107 1.29 0.27 -0.31
N THR A 108 2.59 0.51 -0.45
CA THR A 108 3.61 -0.52 -0.21
C THR A 108 3.54 -1.05 1.22
N GLY A 109 3.44 -0.16 2.22
CA GLY A 109 3.31 -0.56 3.62
C GLY A 109 2.04 -1.37 3.88
N LEU A 110 0.91 -0.92 3.33
CA LEU A 110 -0.39 -1.62 3.41
C LEU A 110 -0.31 -3.04 2.82
N VAL A 111 0.29 -3.20 1.63
CA VAL A 111 0.49 -4.51 1.00
C VAL A 111 1.42 -5.40 1.81
N CYS A 112 2.53 -4.84 2.33
CA CYS A 112 3.52 -5.59 3.11
C CYS A 112 2.97 -6.15 4.42
N ILE A 113 2.12 -5.41 5.14
CA ILE A 113 1.58 -5.85 6.43
C ILE A 113 0.41 -6.83 6.30
N THR A 114 -0.30 -6.82 5.16
CA THR A 114 -1.49 -7.66 4.90
C THR A 114 -1.32 -9.16 5.23
N PRO A 115 -0.24 -9.87 4.83
CA PRO A 115 -0.09 -11.28 5.20
C PRO A 115 0.16 -11.51 6.71
N GLY A 116 0.54 -10.47 7.45
CA GLY A 116 0.95 -10.53 8.85
C GLY A 116 0.12 -9.66 9.81
N ALA A 117 -1.00 -9.10 9.36
CA ALA A 117 -1.67 -8.00 10.07
C ALA A 117 -2.12 -8.42 11.48
N GLY A 118 -2.73 -9.60 11.66
CA GLY A 118 -3.13 -10.09 12.99
C GLY A 118 -2.13 -11.04 13.68
N THR A 119 -1.01 -11.40 13.04
CA THR A 119 -0.09 -12.42 13.56
C THR A 119 1.12 -11.89 14.32
N TYR A 120 1.49 -10.62 14.11
CA TYR A 120 2.64 -10.00 14.77
C TYR A 120 2.16 -8.94 15.76
N SER A 121 2.51 -9.06 17.04
CA SER A 121 2.25 -7.98 18.00
C SER A 121 3.27 -6.86 17.77
N CYS A 122 2.82 -5.68 17.33
CA CYS A 122 3.73 -4.54 17.12
C CYS A 122 4.36 -4.04 18.44
N LEU A 123 3.83 -4.40 19.63
CA LEU A 123 4.32 -3.83 20.90
C LEU A 123 4.18 -4.72 22.15
N ILE A 124 3.92 -6.03 22.05
CA ILE A 124 3.83 -6.88 23.24
C ILE A 124 4.67 -8.14 23.05
N ASN A 125 5.98 -8.04 23.33
CA ASN A 125 6.66 -9.13 24.02
C ASN A 125 6.19 -9.08 25.48
N GLY A 126 5.86 -10.24 26.03
CA GLY A 126 5.41 -10.39 27.41
C GLY A 126 6.41 -9.92 28.45
#